data_AF-K2NVB1-F1
#
_entry.id   AF-K2NVB1-F1
#
_cell.length_a   1.000
_cell.length_b   1.000
_cell.length_c   1.000
_cell.angle_alpha   90.00
_cell.angle_beta   90.00
_cell.angle_gamma   90.00
#
_symmetry.space_group_name_H-M   'P 1'
#
loop_
_entity.id
_entity.type
_entity.pdbx_description
1 polymer ?
#
loop_
_entity_poly.entity_id
_entity_poly.type
_entity_poly.pdbx_seq_one_letter_code
_entity_poly.pdbx_strand_id
1 'polypeptide(L)'
;MSRRLTIFNEPIAPWADAMVHSTLLKRASAAVRPKTHVLTLPQVHQLGLFVRPEYLLDAILPEEALWSTMHAGFARAVLVHSERLRKINRRRGDVPVAVDITAPALSVRGVALTTSEKALSTLSGIATEHGYEMPFWLTREELMYFVFSHERVRMFFNFDASRSSGPLRAGGSIPSVEVENDRGNICHVMNVSEFIKRVPPSTSGVNRYGLFHLFRQFVPINVLTKRRFSHDVEDALRKCSISFGCWCSVWGTLHDYKTLGFEVLDGPLGVWVFDELDAPMFLTSAFSCANPKAVFSHVYPSDLITLR
;
A
#
# COMPACT_ATOMS: atom_id res chain seq x y z
N MET A 1 -13.66 -5.74 -24.45
CA MET A 1 -13.05 -5.01 -23.32
C MET A 1 -11.60 -4.74 -23.65
N SER A 2 -11.12 -3.50 -23.52
CA SER A 2 -9.69 -3.21 -23.66
C SER A 2 -8.99 -3.71 -22.41
N ARG A 3 -8.07 -4.68 -22.53
CA ARG A 3 -7.30 -5.19 -21.40
C ARG A 3 -6.12 -4.23 -21.19
N ARG A 4 -6.24 -3.34 -20.21
CA ARG A 4 -5.13 -2.44 -19.87
C ARG A 4 -3.92 -3.23 -19.40
N LEU A 5 -2.75 -2.67 -19.67
CA LEU A 5 -1.47 -3.26 -19.34
C LEU A 5 -0.68 -2.34 -18.42
N THR A 6 0.22 -2.92 -17.62
CA THR A 6 1.29 -2.15 -17.00
C THR A 6 2.20 -1.55 -18.08
N ILE A 7 3.04 -0.57 -17.72
CA ILE A 7 4.04 -0.03 -18.63
C ILE A 7 5.04 -1.08 -19.16
N PHE A 8 5.14 -2.25 -18.51
CA PHE A 8 5.94 -3.39 -18.92
C PHE A 8 5.16 -4.46 -19.70
N ASN A 9 3.98 -4.11 -20.22
CA ASN A 9 3.10 -5.00 -21.00
C ASN A 9 2.51 -6.19 -20.24
N GLU A 10 2.49 -6.16 -18.91
CA GLU A 10 1.82 -7.19 -18.11
C GLU A 10 0.33 -6.85 -17.98
N PRO A 11 -0.58 -7.83 -18.05
CA PRO A 11 -1.99 -7.57 -17.83
C PRO A 11 -2.23 -7.14 -16.38
N ILE A 12 -3.08 -6.12 -16.19
CA ILE A 12 -3.54 -5.77 -14.85
C ILE A 12 -4.67 -6.69 -14.39
N ALA A 13 -4.86 -6.78 -13.07
CA ALA A 13 -5.91 -7.56 -12.46
C ALA A 13 -7.32 -6.99 -12.79
N PRO A 14 -8.37 -7.83 -12.82
CA PRO A 14 -9.73 -7.38 -13.14
C PRO A 14 -10.25 -6.25 -12.24
N TRP A 15 -9.94 -6.28 -10.94
CA TRP A 15 -10.34 -5.23 -10.00
C TRP A 15 -9.65 -3.88 -10.32
N ALA A 16 -8.40 -3.92 -10.77
CA ALA A 16 -7.62 -2.73 -11.12
C ALA A 16 -8.17 -2.08 -12.39
N ASP A 17 -8.49 -2.90 -13.39
CA ASP A 17 -9.12 -2.44 -14.64
C ASP A 17 -10.50 -1.82 -14.38
N ALA A 18 -11.33 -2.48 -13.57
CA ALA A 18 -12.63 -1.96 -13.17
C ALA A 18 -12.53 -0.60 -12.44
N MET A 19 -11.53 -0.44 -11.57
CA MET A 19 -11.30 0.82 -10.86
C MET A 19 -10.87 1.94 -11.81
N VAL A 20 -9.97 1.66 -12.74
CA VAL A 20 -9.53 2.63 -13.75
C VAL A 20 -10.71 3.02 -14.64
N HIS A 21 -11.49 2.05 -15.10
CA HIS A 21 -12.68 2.30 -15.93
C HIS A 21 -13.71 3.17 -15.19
N SER A 22 -14.01 2.85 -13.94
CA SER A 22 -14.92 3.64 -13.09
C SER A 22 -14.44 5.07 -12.90
N THR A 23 -13.14 5.27 -12.70
CA THR A 23 -12.53 6.60 -12.54
C THR A 23 -12.62 7.41 -13.83
N LEU A 24 -12.34 6.78 -14.97
CA LEU A 24 -12.42 7.43 -16.28
C LEU A 24 -13.84 7.83 -16.64
N LEU A 25 -14.83 6.96 -16.44
CA LEU A 25 -16.25 7.29 -16.68
C LEU A 25 -16.73 8.49 -15.86
N LYS A 26 -16.17 8.69 -14.66
CA LYS A 26 -16.51 9.81 -13.78
C LYS A 26 -15.80 11.13 -14.14
N ARG A 27 -14.57 11.06 -14.66
CA ARG A 27 -13.66 12.22 -14.73
C ARG A 27 -13.23 12.61 -16.14
N ALA A 28 -13.20 11.68 -17.09
CA ALA A 28 -12.83 11.98 -18.47
C ALA A 28 -14.09 12.26 -19.31
N SER A 29 -14.08 13.35 -20.09
CA SER A 29 -15.07 13.54 -21.14
C SER A 29 -15.05 12.35 -22.10
N ALA A 30 -16.21 11.92 -22.59
CA ALA A 30 -16.37 10.73 -23.45
C ALA A 30 -15.53 10.71 -24.76
N ALA A 31 -14.82 11.80 -25.08
CA ALA A 31 -14.03 11.98 -26.30
C ALA A 31 -12.54 11.54 -26.21
N VAL A 32 -12.03 11.09 -25.05
CA VAL A 32 -10.63 10.65 -24.94
C VAL A 32 -10.49 9.22 -25.47
N ARG A 33 -9.69 9.03 -26.53
CA ARG A 33 -9.36 7.68 -27.03
C ARG A 33 -8.67 6.89 -25.91
N PRO A 34 -9.16 5.69 -25.55
CA PRO A 34 -8.57 4.90 -24.48
C PRO A 34 -7.18 4.46 -24.88
N LYS A 35 -6.23 4.67 -23.97
CA LYS A 35 -4.84 4.24 -24.07
C LYS A 35 -4.63 2.93 -23.32
N THR A 36 -3.55 2.24 -23.69
CA THR A 36 -3.28 0.86 -23.25
C THR A 36 -2.71 0.79 -21.84
N HIS A 37 -1.88 1.75 -21.44
CA HIS A 37 -1.06 1.61 -20.25
C HIS A 37 -1.68 2.25 -19.00
N VAL A 38 -1.33 1.68 -17.85
CA VAL A 38 -1.48 2.29 -16.54
C VAL A 38 -0.12 2.40 -15.85
N LEU A 39 -0.02 3.38 -14.96
CA LEU A 39 1.16 3.64 -14.15
C LEU A 39 0.81 3.67 -12.67
N THR A 40 1.76 3.25 -11.84
CA THR A 40 1.70 3.49 -10.40
C THR A 40 2.24 4.89 -10.08
N LEU A 41 1.83 5.46 -8.95
CA LEU A 41 2.35 6.75 -8.49
C LEU A 41 3.89 6.78 -8.37
N PRO A 42 4.60 5.73 -7.87
CA PRO A 42 6.05 5.68 -7.94
C PRO A 42 6.62 5.84 -9.36
N GLN A 43 6.03 5.17 -10.36
CA GLN A 43 6.51 5.25 -11.75
C GLN A 43 6.32 6.67 -12.32
N VAL A 44 5.16 7.28 -12.06
CA VAL A 44 4.88 8.67 -12.45
C VAL A 44 5.89 9.63 -11.83
N HIS A 45 6.21 9.44 -10.54
CA HIS A 45 7.20 10.27 -9.86
C HIS A 45 8.60 10.11 -10.44
N GLN A 46 9.04 8.88 -10.70
CA GLN A 46 10.36 8.60 -11.28
C GLN A 46 10.49 9.17 -12.71
N LEU A 47 9.42 9.10 -13.49
CA LEU A 47 9.37 9.63 -14.86
C LEU A 47 9.18 11.15 -14.93
N GLY A 48 8.94 11.83 -13.80
CA GLY A 48 8.69 13.26 -13.77
C GLY A 48 7.42 13.68 -14.53
N LEU A 49 6.42 12.80 -14.62
CA LEU A 49 5.21 13.07 -15.40
C LEU A 49 4.23 13.97 -14.63
N PHE A 50 3.57 14.85 -15.37
CA PHE A 50 2.53 15.73 -14.82
C PHE A 50 1.16 15.06 -14.90
N VAL A 51 0.54 14.86 -13.73
CA VAL A 51 -0.81 14.30 -13.57
C VAL A 51 -1.82 15.43 -13.46
N ARG A 52 -2.98 15.26 -14.08
CA ARG A 52 -4.09 16.21 -13.97
C ARG A 52 -4.66 16.23 -12.54
N PRO A 53 -5.04 17.40 -12.01
CA PRO A 53 -5.45 17.55 -10.61
C PRO A 53 -6.52 16.56 -10.13
N GLU A 54 -7.48 16.26 -11.01
CA GLU A 54 -8.60 15.38 -10.72
C GLU A 54 -8.22 13.90 -10.53
N TYR A 55 -7.00 13.49 -10.90
CA TYR A 55 -6.48 12.12 -10.70
C TYR A 55 -5.40 12.02 -9.61
N LEU A 56 -5.01 13.13 -8.96
CA LEU A 56 -3.87 13.15 -8.04
C LEU A 56 -3.97 12.22 -6.82
N LEU A 57 -5.18 11.77 -6.49
CA LEU A 57 -5.44 10.88 -5.35
C LEU A 57 -5.59 9.41 -5.74
N ASP A 58 -5.48 9.08 -7.03
CA ASP A 58 -5.70 7.71 -7.50
C ASP A 58 -4.46 6.84 -7.25
N ALA A 59 -4.68 5.61 -6.81
CA ALA A 59 -3.62 4.62 -6.61
C ALA A 59 -3.10 4.05 -7.94
N ILE A 60 -3.93 4.08 -8.99
CA ILE A 60 -3.62 3.59 -10.34
C ILE A 60 -3.94 4.70 -11.33
N LEU A 61 -2.93 5.14 -12.07
CA LEU A 61 -3.03 6.26 -13.00
C LEU A 61 -3.11 5.74 -14.43
N PRO A 62 -4.26 5.83 -15.11
CA PRO A 62 -4.31 5.58 -16.55
C PRO A 62 -3.45 6.62 -17.29
N GLU A 63 -2.87 6.25 -18.43
CA GLU A 63 -2.06 7.19 -19.24
C GLU A 63 -2.86 8.45 -19.66
N GLU A 64 -4.18 8.35 -19.72
CA GLU A 64 -5.11 9.46 -19.95
C GLU A 64 -5.15 10.50 -18.83
N ALA A 65 -4.72 10.13 -17.61
CA ALA A 65 -4.61 11.05 -16.48
C ALA A 65 -3.42 12.01 -16.60
N LEU A 66 -2.56 11.84 -17.60
CA LEU A 66 -1.40 12.68 -17.85
C LEU A 66 -1.76 13.93 -18.67
N TRP A 67 -1.00 15.01 -18.47
CA TRP A 67 -1.10 16.21 -19.33
C TRP A 67 -0.54 15.98 -20.74
N SER A 68 0.44 15.09 -20.87
CA SER A 68 1.12 14.76 -22.13
C SER A 68 1.13 13.26 -22.36
N THR A 69 1.16 12.86 -23.62
CA THR A 69 1.37 11.45 -24.00
C THR A 69 2.78 11.02 -23.64
N MET A 70 2.89 9.84 -23.04
CA MET A 70 4.17 9.25 -22.66
C MET A 70 4.68 8.36 -23.79
N HIS A 71 5.98 8.41 -24.10
CA HIS A 71 6.59 7.45 -25.00
C HIS A 71 6.96 6.16 -24.23
N ALA A 72 6.19 5.09 -24.41
CA ALA A 72 6.33 3.86 -23.60
C ALA A 72 7.72 3.21 -23.66
N GLY A 73 8.42 3.27 -24.80
CA GLY A 73 9.81 2.78 -24.92
C GLY A 73 10.79 3.54 -24.02
N PHE A 74 10.82 4.87 -24.18
CA PHE A 74 11.59 5.77 -23.31
C PHE A 74 11.24 5.60 -21.82
N ALA A 75 9.95 5.55 -21.49
CA ALA A 75 9.51 5.36 -20.11
C ALA A 75 10.04 4.06 -19.49
N ARG A 76 9.97 2.94 -20.23
CA ARG A 76 10.55 1.67 -19.79
C ARG A 76 12.05 1.77 -19.58
N ALA A 77 12.78 2.37 -20.52
CA ALA A 77 14.22 2.55 -20.41
C ALA A 77 14.59 3.38 -19.16
N VAL A 78 13.88 4.48 -18.89
CA VAL A 78 14.10 5.30 -17.70
C VAL A 78 13.80 4.53 -16.41
N LEU A 79 12.67 3.80 -16.36
CA LEU A 79 12.30 3.03 -15.16
C LEU A 79 13.30 1.92 -14.83
N VAL A 80 13.95 1.33 -15.83
CA VAL A 80 14.91 0.22 -15.66
C VAL A 80 16.33 0.74 -15.40
N HIS A 81 16.76 1.80 -16.11
CA HIS A 81 18.17 2.19 -16.17
C HIS A 81 18.50 3.48 -15.42
N SER A 82 17.51 4.27 -15.02
CA SER A 82 17.76 5.52 -14.28
C SER A 82 17.71 5.30 -12.78
N GLU A 83 18.43 6.16 -12.05
CA GLU A 83 18.36 6.22 -10.60
C GLU A 83 16.92 6.45 -10.13
N ARG A 84 16.55 5.81 -9.02
CA ARG A 84 15.21 5.95 -8.47
C ARG A 84 15.10 7.29 -7.76
N LEU A 85 14.06 8.06 -8.11
CA LEU A 85 13.75 9.29 -7.39
C LEU A 85 12.98 8.97 -6.10
N ARG A 86 13.54 9.34 -4.95
CA ARG A 86 12.88 9.26 -3.65
C ARG A 86 12.55 10.67 -3.15
N LYS A 87 11.25 10.95 -3.04
CA LYS A 87 10.72 12.21 -2.50
C LYS A 87 10.38 12.03 -1.04
N ILE A 88 11.12 12.68 -0.17
CA ILE A 88 10.92 12.66 1.28
C ILE A 88 9.98 13.82 1.65
N ASN A 89 8.87 13.53 2.32
CA ASN A 89 7.97 14.53 2.88
C ASN A 89 7.78 14.31 4.38
N ARG A 90 8.07 15.32 5.20
CA ARG A 90 7.99 15.18 6.68
C ARG A 90 6.59 14.84 7.20
N ARG A 91 5.53 15.18 6.47
CA ARG A 91 4.14 14.94 6.89
C ARG A 91 3.58 13.61 6.37
N ARG A 92 4.08 13.13 5.23
CA ARG A 92 3.51 11.96 4.52
C ARG A 92 4.46 10.76 4.47
N GLY A 93 5.75 10.96 4.75
CA GLY A 93 6.80 9.97 4.58
C GLY A 93 7.47 10.03 3.21
N ASP A 94 8.17 8.97 2.83
CA ASP A 94 8.86 8.82 1.54
C ASP A 94 8.24 7.72 0.65
N VAL A 95 7.29 6.95 1.19
CA VAL A 95 6.69 5.82 0.50
C VAL A 95 5.34 6.21 -0.15
N PRO A 96 5.28 6.37 -1.48
CA PRO A 96 4.02 6.66 -2.17
C PRO A 96 3.03 5.50 -2.07
N VAL A 97 1.75 5.79 -2.30
CA VAL A 97 0.71 4.73 -2.35
C VAL A 97 0.92 3.89 -3.61
N ALA A 98 1.18 2.60 -3.42
CA ALA A 98 1.32 1.62 -4.49
C ALA A 98 0.91 0.23 -3.99
N VAL A 99 0.32 -0.56 -4.87
CA VAL A 99 0.01 -1.98 -4.66
C VAL A 99 0.35 -2.77 -5.92
N ASP A 100 0.38 -4.09 -5.82
CA ASP A 100 0.52 -4.97 -6.96
C ASP A 100 -0.77 -4.99 -7.79
N ILE A 101 -0.79 -4.18 -8.85
CA ILE A 101 -1.96 -4.06 -9.72
C ILE A 101 -2.14 -5.25 -10.68
N THR A 102 -1.21 -6.19 -10.70
CA THR A 102 -1.28 -7.41 -11.53
C THR A 102 -1.91 -8.57 -10.76
N ALA A 103 -1.84 -8.55 -9.43
CA ALA A 103 -2.35 -9.58 -8.56
C ALA A 103 -3.89 -9.55 -8.43
N PRO A 104 -4.62 -10.65 -8.68
CA PRO A 104 -6.07 -10.71 -8.51
C PRO A 104 -6.55 -10.54 -7.06
N ALA A 105 -5.74 -10.97 -6.10
CA ALA A 105 -6.01 -10.88 -4.67
C ALA A 105 -4.77 -10.34 -3.94
N LEU A 106 -4.98 -9.38 -3.04
CA LEU A 106 -3.94 -8.68 -2.31
C LEU A 106 -3.97 -9.03 -0.82
N SER A 107 -2.78 -9.14 -0.21
CA SER A 107 -2.64 -9.17 1.24
C SER A 107 -2.69 -7.76 1.84
N VAL A 108 -2.64 -7.67 3.17
CA VAL A 108 -2.52 -6.42 3.92
C VAL A 108 -1.28 -5.58 3.56
N ARG A 109 -0.30 -6.19 2.88
CA ARG A 109 0.95 -5.56 2.46
C ARG A 109 0.89 -4.99 1.04
N GLY A 110 -0.26 -5.12 0.36
CA GLY A 110 -0.44 -4.58 -1.00
C GLY A 110 0.32 -5.35 -2.07
N VAL A 111 0.66 -6.62 -1.80
CA VAL A 111 1.29 -7.56 -2.72
C VAL A 111 0.36 -8.72 -3.01
N ALA A 112 0.67 -9.53 -4.02
CA ALA A 112 -0.06 -10.77 -4.30
C ALA A 112 -0.21 -11.61 -3.03
N LEU A 113 -1.46 -11.96 -2.69
CA LEU A 113 -1.76 -12.74 -1.50
C LEU A 113 -1.15 -14.15 -1.55
N THR A 114 -1.19 -14.78 -2.72
CA THR A 114 -0.73 -16.14 -2.94
C THR A 114 -0.35 -16.31 -4.40
N THR A 115 0.56 -17.25 -4.68
CA THR A 115 0.93 -17.68 -6.04
C THR A 115 0.16 -18.94 -6.48
N SER A 116 -0.62 -19.56 -5.59
CA SER A 116 -1.39 -20.77 -5.88
C SER A 116 -2.58 -20.46 -6.81
N GLU A 117 -2.53 -20.95 -8.04
CA GLU A 117 -3.60 -20.78 -9.04
C GLU A 117 -4.95 -21.32 -8.53
N LYS A 118 -4.93 -22.46 -7.82
CA LYS A 118 -6.13 -23.06 -7.22
C LYS A 118 -6.75 -22.12 -6.19
N ALA A 119 -5.93 -21.56 -5.30
CA ALA A 119 -6.41 -20.61 -4.30
C ALA A 119 -6.96 -19.34 -4.95
N LEU A 120 -6.26 -18.78 -5.95
CA LEU A 120 -6.70 -17.61 -6.69
C LEU A 120 -8.03 -17.83 -7.42
N SER A 121 -8.24 -19.03 -8.00
CA SER A 121 -9.52 -19.39 -8.62
C SER A 121 -10.66 -19.41 -7.60
N THR A 122 -10.44 -20.00 -6.43
CA THR A 122 -11.45 -20.03 -5.35
C THR A 122 -11.78 -18.62 -4.84
N LEU A 123 -10.76 -17.80 -4.58
CA LEU A 123 -10.92 -16.41 -4.15
C LEU A 123 -11.71 -15.59 -5.19
N SER A 124 -11.41 -15.78 -6.47
CA SER A 124 -12.09 -15.10 -7.58
C SER A 124 -13.55 -15.54 -7.72
N GLY A 125 -13.82 -16.83 -7.53
CA GLY A 125 -15.17 -17.39 -7.51
C GLY A 125 -16.02 -16.76 -6.41
N ILE A 126 -15.51 -16.75 -5.17
CA ILE A 126 -16.19 -16.15 -4.03
C ILE A 126 -16.37 -14.63 -4.22
N ALA A 127 -15.34 -13.93 -4.71
CA ALA A 127 -15.45 -12.50 -4.99
C ALA A 127 -16.54 -12.18 -6.00
N THR A 128 -16.69 -13.01 -7.02
CA THR A 128 -17.73 -12.85 -8.04
C THR A 128 -19.12 -13.15 -7.48
N GLU A 129 -19.27 -14.26 -6.77
CA GLU A 129 -20.53 -14.69 -6.14
C GLU A 129 -21.06 -13.64 -5.15
N HIS A 130 -20.17 -13.05 -4.36
CA HIS A 130 -20.52 -12.07 -3.33
C HIS A 130 -20.43 -10.60 -3.80
N GLY A 131 -19.99 -10.36 -5.03
CA GLY A 131 -19.82 -9.01 -5.58
C GLY A 131 -18.78 -8.15 -4.85
N TYR A 132 -17.65 -8.74 -4.44
CA TYR A 132 -16.57 -8.01 -3.77
C TYR A 132 -15.89 -7.04 -4.74
N GLU A 133 -15.82 -5.78 -4.34
CA GLU A 133 -15.13 -4.74 -5.13
C GLU A 133 -13.69 -4.53 -4.69
N MET A 134 -13.35 -4.87 -3.44
CA MET A 134 -12.00 -4.66 -2.88
C MET A 134 -11.14 -5.91 -3.04
N PRO A 135 -9.88 -5.76 -3.48
CA PRO A 135 -8.99 -6.90 -3.70
C PRO A 135 -8.32 -7.43 -2.43
N PHE A 136 -8.55 -6.82 -1.26
CA PHE A 136 -7.80 -7.14 -0.04
C PHE A 136 -8.43 -8.30 0.74
N TRP A 137 -7.60 -9.29 1.04
CA TRP A 137 -7.94 -10.48 1.81
C TRP A 137 -7.00 -10.58 3.00
N LEU A 138 -7.58 -10.60 4.19
CA LEU A 138 -6.84 -10.53 5.45
C LEU A 138 -7.20 -11.74 6.31
N THR A 139 -6.25 -12.19 7.13
CA THR A 139 -6.57 -13.14 8.19
C THR A 139 -7.42 -12.47 9.28
N ARG A 140 -8.00 -13.27 10.17
CA ARG A 140 -8.73 -12.75 11.33
C ARG A 140 -7.80 -11.91 12.22
N GLU A 141 -6.58 -12.37 12.43
CA GLU A 141 -5.55 -11.70 13.22
C GLU A 141 -5.19 -10.35 12.61
N GLU A 142 -4.98 -10.30 11.29
CA GLU A 142 -4.70 -9.05 10.57
C GLU A 142 -5.86 -8.07 10.63
N LEU A 143 -7.11 -8.54 10.48
CA LEU A 143 -8.29 -7.70 10.66
C LEU A 143 -8.35 -7.12 12.08
N MET A 144 -8.11 -7.93 13.10
CA MET A 144 -8.10 -7.46 14.48
C MET A 144 -6.96 -6.45 14.71
N TYR A 145 -5.77 -6.76 14.21
CA TYR A 145 -4.57 -5.98 14.47
C TYR A 145 -4.54 -4.65 13.70
N PHE A 146 -4.88 -4.63 12.41
CA PHE A 146 -4.80 -3.43 11.59
C PHE A 146 -6.10 -2.64 11.53
N VAL A 147 -7.26 -3.30 11.58
CA VAL A 147 -8.56 -2.66 11.36
C VAL A 147 -9.29 -2.43 12.69
N PHE A 148 -9.63 -3.49 13.41
CA PHE A 148 -10.54 -3.38 14.56
C PHE A 148 -9.89 -2.85 15.83
N SER A 149 -8.59 -2.98 16.01
CA SER A 149 -7.87 -2.37 17.15
C SER A 149 -7.64 -0.87 17.01
N HIS A 150 -7.96 -0.26 15.86
CA HIS A 150 -7.81 1.18 15.62
C HIS A 150 -9.15 1.82 15.32
N GLU A 151 -9.71 2.52 16.31
CA GLU A 151 -10.98 3.20 16.13
C GLU A 151 -10.97 4.20 14.97
N ARG A 152 -9.88 4.95 14.79
CA ARG A 152 -9.73 5.90 13.68
C ARG A 152 -9.79 5.21 12.31
N VAL A 153 -9.08 4.10 12.15
CA VAL A 153 -9.09 3.32 10.89
C VAL A 153 -10.49 2.76 10.66
N ARG A 154 -11.09 2.16 11.68
CA ARG A 154 -12.45 1.62 11.63
C ARG A 154 -13.48 2.67 11.24
N MET A 155 -13.44 3.85 11.85
CA MET A 155 -14.35 4.96 11.53
C MET A 155 -14.10 5.52 10.13
N PHE A 156 -12.83 5.76 9.76
CA PHE A 156 -12.47 6.32 8.47
C PHE A 156 -12.93 5.44 7.30
N PHE A 157 -12.81 4.11 7.47
CA PHE A 157 -13.24 3.13 6.47
C PHE A 157 -14.65 2.57 6.69
N ASN A 158 -15.37 3.08 7.69
CA ASN A 158 -16.72 2.67 8.04
C ASN A 158 -16.87 1.14 8.21
N PHE A 159 -15.87 0.52 8.85
CA PHE A 159 -15.92 -0.91 9.17
C PHE A 159 -16.95 -1.19 10.27
N ASP A 160 -17.69 -2.28 10.12
CA ASP A 160 -18.69 -2.74 11.06
C ASP A 160 -18.05 -3.51 12.22
N ALA A 161 -17.84 -2.79 13.32
CA ALA A 161 -17.35 -3.36 14.58
C ALA A 161 -18.22 -4.52 15.09
N SER A 162 -19.52 -4.54 14.79
CA SER A 162 -20.40 -5.62 15.28
C SER A 162 -20.05 -6.98 14.65
N ARG A 163 -19.37 -6.97 13.50
CA ARG A 163 -18.89 -8.18 12.82
C ARG A 163 -17.55 -8.71 13.40
N SER A 164 -16.92 -8.01 14.35
CA SER A 164 -15.62 -8.41 14.91
C SER A 164 -15.72 -9.39 16.09
N SER A 165 -16.82 -9.38 16.86
CA SER A 165 -16.96 -10.20 18.07
C SER A 165 -17.48 -11.62 17.76
N GLY A 166 -16.57 -12.61 17.84
CA GLY A 166 -16.89 -14.05 17.92
C GLY A 166 -17.43 -14.71 16.64
N PRO A 167 -17.51 -16.05 16.60
CA PRO A 167 -18.23 -16.74 15.54
C PRO A 167 -19.73 -16.48 15.75
N LEU A 168 -20.44 -16.09 14.69
CA LEU A 168 -21.90 -16.20 14.60
C LEU A 168 -22.67 -15.48 15.73
N ARG A 169 -22.83 -14.16 15.64
CA ARG A 169 -24.09 -13.55 16.10
C ARG A 169 -24.81 -12.92 14.90
N ALA A 170 -25.79 -13.68 14.42
CA ALA A 170 -26.93 -13.28 13.58
C ALA A 170 -26.73 -12.96 12.08
N GLY A 171 -25.58 -13.25 11.48
CA GLY A 171 -25.38 -13.25 10.02
C GLY A 171 -24.60 -14.50 9.60
N GLY A 172 -24.82 -15.02 8.39
CA GLY A 172 -24.20 -16.26 7.91
C GLY A 172 -22.67 -16.32 8.06
N SER A 173 -22.09 -17.51 7.90
CA SER A 173 -20.64 -17.69 7.94
C SER A 173 -19.96 -16.75 6.93
N ILE A 174 -19.05 -15.89 7.40
CA ILE A 174 -18.22 -15.06 6.51
C ILE A 174 -17.38 -16.02 5.66
N PRO A 175 -17.44 -15.95 4.32
CA PRO A 175 -16.64 -16.81 3.47
C PRO A 175 -15.15 -16.64 3.77
N SER A 176 -14.47 -17.76 4.01
CA SER A 176 -13.03 -17.81 4.20
C SER A 176 -12.39 -18.84 3.29
N VAL A 177 -11.14 -18.60 2.90
CA VAL A 177 -10.38 -19.48 2.01
C VAL A 177 -9.04 -19.78 2.66
N GLU A 178 -8.66 -21.05 2.68
CA GLU A 178 -7.31 -21.45 3.08
C GLU A 178 -6.33 -21.15 1.94
N VAL A 179 -5.25 -20.45 2.25
CA VAL A 179 -4.20 -20.06 1.31
C VAL A 179 -2.83 -20.20 1.95
N GLU A 180 -1.81 -20.47 1.15
CA GLU A 180 -0.43 -20.13 1.52
C GLU A 180 -0.21 -18.66 1.15
N ASN A 181 0.00 -17.81 2.16
CA ASN A 181 0.02 -16.36 1.99
C ASN A 181 1.37 -15.82 1.47
N ASP A 182 1.49 -14.50 1.38
CA ASP A 182 2.70 -13.80 0.90
C ASP A 182 3.94 -13.97 1.79
N ARG A 183 3.78 -14.62 2.95
CA ARG A 183 4.84 -14.98 3.90
C ARG A 183 5.11 -16.49 3.96
N GLY A 184 4.47 -17.30 3.10
CA GLY A 184 4.61 -18.76 3.12
C GLY A 184 3.84 -19.45 4.24
N ASN A 185 2.93 -18.74 4.92
CA ASN A 185 2.13 -19.30 6.00
C ASN A 185 0.78 -19.79 5.47
N ILE A 186 0.37 -20.98 5.87
CA ILE A 186 -0.98 -21.49 5.61
C ILE A 186 -1.95 -20.81 6.57
N CYS A 187 -2.94 -20.10 6.05
CA CYS A 187 -3.93 -19.40 6.85
C CYS A 187 -5.28 -19.27 6.15
N HIS A 188 -6.33 -18.98 6.94
CA HIS A 188 -7.64 -18.61 6.41
C HIS A 188 -7.77 -17.10 6.26
N VAL A 189 -8.17 -16.66 5.07
CA VAL A 189 -8.37 -15.25 4.73
C VAL A 189 -9.82 -14.94 4.42
N MET A 190 -10.23 -13.71 4.71
CA MET A 190 -11.55 -13.16 4.41
C MET A 190 -11.40 -11.84 3.65
N ASN A 191 -12.30 -11.57 2.72
CA ASN A 191 -12.27 -10.30 2.00
C ASN A 191 -12.72 -9.16 2.90
N VAL A 192 -12.02 -8.03 2.85
CA VAL A 192 -12.36 -6.84 3.67
C VAL A 192 -13.76 -6.30 3.37
N SER A 193 -14.31 -6.54 2.18
CA SER A 193 -15.65 -6.10 1.77
C SER A 193 -16.75 -6.63 2.70
N GLU A 194 -16.54 -7.80 3.30
CA GLU A 194 -17.48 -8.40 4.26
C GLU A 194 -17.58 -7.62 5.57
N PHE A 195 -16.68 -6.67 5.82
CA PHE A 195 -16.66 -5.90 7.06
C PHE A 195 -16.99 -4.42 6.85
N ILE A 196 -17.22 -3.97 5.62
CA ILE A 196 -17.57 -2.58 5.32
C ILE A 196 -19.08 -2.38 5.48
N LYS A 197 -19.52 -1.37 6.24
CA LYS A 197 -20.95 -1.03 6.34
C LYS A 197 -21.49 -0.57 4.98
N ARG A 198 -22.59 -1.16 4.53
CA ARG A 198 -23.31 -0.74 3.31
C ARG A 198 -24.02 0.59 3.58
N VAL A 199 -23.41 1.71 3.20
CA VAL A 199 -24.00 3.06 3.28
C VAL A 199 -24.29 3.58 1.87
N PRO A 200 -25.39 4.35 1.65
CA PRO A 200 -25.72 4.89 0.33
C PRO A 200 -24.57 5.67 -0.32
N PRO A 201 -24.41 5.58 -1.66
CA PRO A 201 -23.25 6.08 -2.40
C PRO A 201 -23.05 7.61 -2.40
N SER A 202 -24.01 8.40 -1.91
CA SER A 202 -23.95 9.87 -1.95
C SER A 202 -22.99 10.51 -0.95
N THR A 203 -22.45 9.76 0.02
CA THR A 203 -21.53 10.26 1.06
C THR A 203 -20.16 9.57 1.06
N SER A 204 -19.91 8.59 0.18
CA SER A 204 -18.85 7.58 0.40
C SER A 204 -17.65 7.63 -0.56
N GLY A 205 -17.48 8.69 -1.36
CA GLY A 205 -16.39 8.81 -2.34
C GLY A 205 -14.97 8.66 -1.77
N VAL A 206 -14.81 8.75 -0.44
CA VAL A 206 -13.54 8.68 0.29
C VAL A 206 -13.13 7.25 0.69
N ASN A 207 -14.04 6.27 0.68
CA ASN A 207 -13.81 5.02 1.43
C ASN A 207 -12.93 3.98 0.69
N ARG A 208 -13.11 3.78 -0.63
CA ARG A 208 -12.36 2.75 -1.39
C ARG A 208 -10.88 3.09 -1.58
N TYR A 209 -10.56 4.36 -1.81
CA TYR A 209 -9.19 4.80 -2.08
C TYR A 209 -8.27 4.75 -0.86
N GLY A 210 -8.82 4.97 0.35
CA GLY A 210 -7.98 4.97 1.54
C GLY A 210 -7.46 3.56 1.89
N LEU A 211 -8.12 2.48 1.48
CA LEU A 211 -7.61 1.13 1.74
C LEU A 211 -6.29 0.89 1.03
N PHE A 212 -6.10 1.42 -0.18
CA PHE A 212 -4.79 1.38 -0.85
C PHE A 212 -3.73 2.18 -0.09
N HIS A 213 -4.10 3.29 0.55
CA HIS A 213 -3.19 4.06 1.39
C HIS A 213 -2.79 3.29 2.66
N LEU A 214 -3.70 2.50 3.21
CA LEU A 214 -3.52 1.66 4.42
C LEU A 214 -2.71 0.39 4.11
N PHE A 215 -3.08 -0.32 3.05
CA PHE A 215 -2.54 -1.61 2.64
C PHE A 215 -1.63 -1.46 1.42
N ARG A 216 -0.78 -0.42 1.44
CA ARG A 216 0.23 -0.18 0.40
C ARG A 216 1.44 -1.10 0.59
N GLN A 217 2.21 -1.27 -0.48
CA GLN A 217 3.56 -1.79 -0.43
C GLN A 217 4.44 -0.89 0.44
N PHE A 218 4.93 -1.47 1.53
CA PHE A 218 5.74 -0.77 2.52
C PHE A 218 6.70 -1.75 3.15
N VAL A 219 8.00 -1.46 3.01
CA VAL A 219 9.10 -2.26 3.53
C VAL A 219 9.98 -1.33 4.35
N PRO A 220 9.87 -1.36 5.69
CA PRO A 220 10.77 -0.60 6.54
C PRO A 220 12.16 -1.23 6.53
N ILE A 221 13.18 -0.37 6.48
CA ILE A 221 14.59 -0.70 6.40
C ILE A 221 15.28 -0.19 7.64
N ASN A 222 16.10 -1.05 8.25
CA ASN A 222 16.93 -0.71 9.38
C ASN A 222 18.10 0.18 8.90
N VAL A 223 18.27 1.33 9.54
CA VAL A 223 19.27 2.33 9.17
C VAL A 223 20.71 1.79 9.28
N LEU A 224 20.99 0.94 10.27
CA LEU A 224 22.30 0.38 10.54
C LEU A 224 22.63 -0.76 9.58
N THR A 225 21.74 -1.75 9.47
CA THR A 225 22.01 -2.96 8.67
C THR A 225 21.68 -2.77 7.19
N LYS A 226 20.91 -1.74 6.83
CA LYS A 226 20.36 -1.48 5.49
C LYS A 226 19.53 -2.64 4.94
N ARG A 227 18.99 -3.46 5.84
CA ARG A 227 18.13 -4.60 5.52
C ARG A 227 16.72 -4.36 6.03
N ARG A 228 15.77 -5.10 5.47
CA ARG A 228 14.41 -5.15 6.00
C ARG A 228 14.40 -5.71 7.42
N PHE A 229 13.45 -5.26 8.22
CA PHE A 229 13.18 -5.84 9.54
C PHE A 229 12.50 -7.21 9.43
N SER A 230 12.41 -7.94 10.54
CA SER A 230 11.51 -9.10 10.65
C SER A 230 10.06 -8.70 10.42
N HIS A 231 9.26 -9.69 10.04
CA HIS A 231 7.84 -9.54 9.72
C HIS A 231 7.00 -8.93 10.85
N ASP A 232 7.31 -9.23 12.11
CA ASP A 232 6.58 -8.69 13.25
C ASP A 232 6.90 -7.20 13.47
N VAL A 233 8.18 -6.83 13.36
CA VAL A 233 8.60 -5.43 13.42
C VAL A 233 8.06 -4.65 12.21
N GLU A 234 8.06 -5.24 11.01
CA GLU A 234 7.45 -4.65 9.81
C GLU A 234 5.96 -4.34 10.03
N ASP A 235 5.20 -5.26 10.62
CA ASP A 235 3.77 -5.09 10.90
C ASP A 235 3.52 -4.03 11.99
N ALA A 236 4.36 -3.96 13.01
CA ALA A 236 4.31 -2.91 14.03
C ALA A 236 4.60 -1.52 13.44
N LEU A 237 5.62 -1.40 12.59
CA LEU A 237 5.96 -0.15 11.89
C LEU A 237 4.88 0.26 10.89
N ARG A 238 4.25 -0.71 10.22
CA ARG A 238 3.07 -0.47 9.38
C ARG A 238 1.91 0.07 10.21
N LYS A 239 1.58 -0.57 11.32
CA LYS A 239 0.53 -0.13 12.25
C LYS A 239 0.78 1.29 12.77
N CYS A 240 2.03 1.61 13.11
CA CYS A 240 2.46 2.95 13.46
C CYS A 240 2.22 3.94 12.31
N SER A 241 2.68 3.61 11.10
CA SER A 241 2.54 4.45 9.90
C SER A 241 1.07 4.72 9.53
N ILE A 242 0.22 3.73 9.71
CA ILE A 242 -1.24 3.83 9.57
C ILE A 242 -1.81 4.85 10.56
N SER A 243 -1.41 4.76 11.83
CA SER A 243 -1.96 5.58 12.91
C SER A 243 -1.57 7.06 12.81
N PHE A 244 -0.34 7.34 12.36
CA PHE A 244 0.18 8.70 12.23
C PHE A 244 0.05 9.29 10.82
N GLY A 245 -0.30 8.47 9.82
CA GLY A 245 -0.39 8.90 8.43
C GLY A 245 0.96 9.24 7.78
N CYS A 246 2.09 8.84 8.40
CA CYS A 246 3.44 9.10 7.91
C CYS A 246 4.14 7.78 7.57
N TRP A 247 4.50 7.59 6.29
CA TRP A 247 5.06 6.34 5.77
C TRP A 247 6.54 6.47 5.49
N CYS A 248 7.34 6.43 6.56
CA CYS A 248 8.79 6.47 6.50
C CYS A 248 9.35 5.06 6.27
N SER A 249 10.21 4.86 5.27
CA SER A 249 10.85 3.57 5.01
C SER A 249 12.10 3.34 5.86
N VAL A 250 12.70 4.37 6.48
CA VAL A 250 13.96 4.21 7.23
C VAL A 250 13.73 4.38 8.73
N TRP A 251 14.15 3.38 9.51
CA TRP A 251 13.98 3.32 10.96
C TRP A 251 15.24 2.80 11.64
N GLY A 252 15.42 3.14 12.92
CA GLY A 252 16.52 2.66 13.75
C GLY A 252 16.31 3.04 15.20
N THR A 253 17.12 2.47 16.08
CA THR A 253 17.21 2.91 17.47
C THR A 253 18.01 4.21 17.58
N LEU A 254 17.91 4.89 18.72
CA LEU A 254 18.75 6.06 19.00
C LEU A 254 20.25 5.71 18.97
N HIS A 255 20.59 4.50 19.42
CA HIS A 255 21.95 4.00 19.37
C HIS A 255 22.44 3.80 17.93
N ASP A 256 21.59 3.26 17.04
CA ASP A 256 21.92 3.05 15.63
C ASP A 256 22.27 4.38 14.95
N TYR A 257 21.43 5.40 15.10
CA TYR A 257 21.69 6.72 14.53
C TYR A 257 22.97 7.34 15.09
N LYS A 258 23.18 7.27 16.42
CA LYS A 258 24.39 7.77 17.07
C LYS A 258 25.64 7.08 16.56
N THR A 259 25.62 5.75 16.42
CA THR A 259 26.73 4.94 15.89
C THR A 259 27.09 5.33 14.46
N LEU A 260 26.09 5.74 13.67
CA LEU A 260 26.29 6.23 12.30
C LEU A 260 26.63 7.71 12.21
N GLY A 261 26.76 8.41 13.34
CA GLY A 261 27.04 9.85 13.38
C GLY A 261 25.87 10.74 12.99
N PHE A 262 24.63 10.22 13.03
CA PHE A 262 23.43 11.01 12.79
C PHE A 262 22.88 11.57 14.10
N GLU A 263 22.68 12.89 14.12
CA GLU A 263 22.07 13.59 15.23
C GLU A 263 20.56 13.40 15.22
N VAL A 264 20.02 12.84 16.31
CA VAL A 264 18.58 12.68 16.55
C VAL A 264 18.09 13.85 17.39
N LEU A 265 16.96 14.45 17.00
CA LEU A 265 16.31 15.53 17.72
C LEU A 265 15.80 15.06 19.09
N ASP A 266 15.74 15.98 20.05
CA ASP A 266 15.23 15.69 21.39
C ASP A 266 13.76 15.24 21.38
N GLY A 267 13.43 14.27 22.23
CA GLY A 267 12.08 13.72 22.37
C GLY A 267 11.52 13.05 21.10
N PRO A 268 12.27 12.16 20.43
CA PRO A 268 11.82 11.58 19.17
C PRO A 268 10.59 10.69 19.41
N LEU A 269 9.56 10.88 18.57
CA LEU A 269 8.43 9.97 18.54
C LEU A 269 8.85 8.67 17.84
N GLY A 270 8.34 7.55 18.34
CA GLY A 270 8.74 6.23 17.88
C GLY A 270 7.77 5.17 18.35
N VAL A 271 8.17 3.92 18.20
CA VAL A 271 7.38 2.76 18.60
C VAL A 271 8.27 1.78 19.35
N TRP A 272 7.72 1.23 20.43
CA TRP A 272 8.30 0.09 21.12
C TRP A 272 7.88 -1.18 20.40
N VAL A 273 8.86 -1.98 20.00
CA VAL A 273 8.66 -3.29 19.38
C VAL A 273 9.53 -4.32 20.10
N PHE A 274 9.26 -5.59 19.85
CA PHE A 274 10.13 -6.70 20.24
C PHE A 274 10.88 -7.17 19.00
N ASP A 275 12.18 -7.43 19.13
CA ASP A 275 12.97 -8.03 18.07
C ASP A 275 12.75 -9.55 17.98
N GLU A 276 13.50 -10.24 17.12
CA GLU A 276 13.37 -11.69 16.93
C GLU A 276 13.77 -12.53 18.16
N LEU A 277 14.37 -11.90 19.17
CA LEU A 277 14.80 -12.52 20.43
C LEU A 277 13.91 -12.09 21.61
N ASP A 278 12.73 -11.53 21.33
CA ASP A 278 11.82 -10.95 22.33
C ASP A 278 12.46 -9.85 23.19
N ALA A 279 13.49 -9.17 22.69
CA ALA A 279 14.08 -8.03 23.37
C ALA A 279 13.35 -6.73 23.00
N PRO A 280 12.95 -5.90 23.98
CA PRO A 280 12.26 -4.65 23.70
C PRO A 280 13.23 -3.64 23.08
N MET A 281 12.84 -3.04 21.97
CA MET A 281 13.59 -2.00 21.29
C MET A 281 12.69 -0.80 20.96
N PHE A 282 13.23 0.41 21.12
CA PHE A 282 12.56 1.64 20.70
C PHE A 282 13.07 2.07 19.33
N LEU A 283 12.18 2.05 18.33
CA LEU A 283 12.49 2.47 16.97
C LEU A 283 11.93 3.87 16.70
N THR A 284 12.76 4.73 16.11
CA THR A 284 12.34 6.02 15.59
C THR A 284 12.69 6.18 14.10
N SER A 285 11.89 6.98 13.41
CA SER A 285 12.02 7.20 11.98
C SER A 285 13.20 8.13 11.66
N ALA A 286 13.74 8.04 10.44
CA ALA A 286 14.78 8.95 9.96
C ALA A 286 14.37 10.44 9.98
N PHE A 287 13.07 10.73 10.02
CA PHE A 287 12.55 12.08 10.16
C PHE A 287 12.83 12.73 11.51
N SER A 288 13.15 11.92 12.52
CA SER A 288 13.55 12.40 13.84
C SER A 288 15.00 12.89 13.86
N CYS A 289 15.75 12.77 12.76
CA CYS A 289 17.12 13.26 12.67
C CYS A 289 17.17 14.73 12.24
N ALA A 290 18.21 15.47 12.64
CA ALA A 290 18.44 16.86 12.22
C ALA A 290 18.56 17.00 10.69
N ASN A 291 19.19 16.01 10.04
CA ASN A 291 19.31 15.91 8.59
C ASN A 291 18.76 14.58 8.04
N PRO A 292 17.44 14.45 7.85
CA PRO A 292 16.84 13.23 7.32
C PRO A 292 17.37 12.87 5.93
N LYS A 293 17.67 13.87 5.09
CA LYS A 293 18.19 13.63 3.73
C LYS A 293 19.49 12.83 3.75
N ALA A 294 20.40 13.14 4.67
CA ALA A 294 21.66 12.39 4.83
C ALA A 294 21.41 10.93 5.23
N VAL A 295 20.47 10.69 6.15
CA VAL A 295 20.09 9.34 6.59
C VAL A 295 19.52 8.52 5.43
N PHE A 296 18.59 9.08 4.66
CA PHE A 296 18.05 8.39 3.48
C PHE A 296 19.11 8.13 2.41
N SER A 297 20.04 9.08 2.19
CA SER A 297 21.15 8.90 1.25
C SER A 297 22.11 7.79 1.71
N HIS A 298 22.28 7.61 3.03
CA HIS A 298 23.07 6.52 3.58
C HIS A 298 22.46 5.14 3.32
N VAL A 299 21.13 5.02 3.47
CA VAL A 299 20.40 3.76 3.27
C VAL A 299 20.20 3.45 1.79
N TYR A 300 19.95 4.47 0.97
CA TYR A 300 19.70 4.35 -0.47
C TYR A 300 20.75 5.12 -1.28
N PRO A 301 22.01 4.64 -1.36
CA PRO A 301 23.10 5.38 -1.99
C PRO A 301 22.93 5.57 -3.51
N SER A 302 22.11 4.75 -4.16
CA SER A 302 21.82 4.82 -5.60
C SER A 302 20.52 5.57 -5.93
N ASP A 303 19.80 6.08 -4.91
CA ASP A 303 18.56 6.83 -5.11
C ASP A 303 18.87 8.34 -5.15
N LEU A 304 18.18 9.06 -6.03
CA LEU A 304 18.14 10.52 -5.99
C LEU A 304 17.20 10.98 -4.87
N ILE A 305 17.78 11.53 -3.81
CA ILE A 305 17.02 11.95 -2.63
C ILE A 305 16.63 13.44 -2.71
N THR A 306 15.32 13.71 -2.67
CA THR A 306 14.76 15.07 -2.67
C THR A 306 13.85 15.30 -1.45
N LEU A 307 13.85 16.51 -0.91
CA LEU A 307 13.02 16.90 0.24
C LEU A 307 11.88 17.82 -0.23
N ARG A 308 10.66 17.59 0.24
CA ARG A 308 9.46 18.37 -0.07
C ARG A 308 8.65 18.76 1.17
#